data_AF-A0A291IP86-F1
#
_entry.id   AF-A0A291IP86-F1
#
_cell.length_a   1.000
_cell.length_b   1.000
_cell.length_c   1.000
_cell.angle_alpha   90.00
_cell.angle_beta   90.00
_cell.angle_gamma   90.00
#
_symmetry.space_group_name_H-M   'P 1'
#
loop_
_entity.id
_entity.type
_entity.pdbx_description
1 polymer ?
#
loop_
_entity_poly.entity_id
_entity_poly.type
_entity_poly.pdbx_seq_one_letter_code
_entity_poly.pdbx_strand_id
1 'polypeptide(L)'
;MKLETQFSTAQLQRINVQSILYLCSCPSQVGVQIDSLRRLFDYQANCADRSRSEIQTQVHARIAEASEQAHRIMEECLRDVLELEGWDMATLEMPAGLRTLLEQEIDGE
;
A
#
# COMPACT_ATOMS: atom_id res chain seq x y z
N MET A 1 -0.10 -13.55 -14.86
CA MET A 1 0.75 -12.36 -14.58
C MET A 1 1.12 -12.40 -13.11
N LYS A 2 2.32 -11.96 -12.71
CA LYS A 2 2.74 -11.97 -11.30
C LYS A 2 3.08 -10.55 -10.89
N LEU A 3 2.47 -10.07 -9.81
CA LEU A 3 2.75 -8.78 -9.22
C LEU A 3 3.91 -8.93 -8.23
N GLU A 4 4.95 -8.12 -8.39
CA GLU A 4 6.05 -8.05 -7.42
C GLU A 4 5.63 -7.18 -6.23
N THR A 5 5.97 -7.58 -5.01
CA THR A 5 5.53 -6.91 -3.78
C THR A 5 6.69 -6.64 -2.83
N GLN A 6 6.78 -5.42 -2.32
CA GLN A 6 7.72 -5.02 -1.28
C GLN A 6 7.19 -5.37 0.12
N PHE A 7 5.88 -5.24 0.33
CA PHE A 7 5.23 -5.58 1.60
C PHE A 7 4.29 -6.77 1.42
N SER A 8 4.49 -7.85 2.16
CA SER A 8 3.51 -8.94 2.18
C SER A 8 2.16 -8.47 2.73
N THR A 9 1.09 -9.21 2.42
CA THR A 9 -0.25 -8.94 2.99
C THR A 9 -0.23 -8.92 4.53
N ALA A 10 0.54 -9.80 5.15
CA ALA A 10 0.68 -9.84 6.61
C ALA A 10 1.39 -8.57 7.15
N GLN A 11 2.38 -8.06 6.43
CA GLN A 11 3.06 -6.81 6.80
C GLN A 11 2.13 -5.60 6.68
N LEU A 12 1.34 -5.50 5.59
CA LEU A 12 0.33 -4.44 5.45
C LEU A 12 -0.71 -4.50 6.57
N GLN A 13 -1.18 -5.70 6.94
CA GLN A 13 -2.09 -5.87 8.08
C GLN A 13 -1.46 -5.40 9.40
N ARG A 14 -0.19 -5.74 9.64
CA ARG A 14 0.54 -5.32 10.85
C ARG A 14 0.68 -3.79 10.93
N ILE A 15 1.00 -3.14 9.81
CA ILE A 15 1.08 -1.67 9.72
C ILE A 15 -0.29 -1.06 10.01
N ASN A 16 -1.35 -1.54 9.33
CA ASN A 16 -2.70 -1.01 9.48
C ASN A 16 -3.21 -1.09 10.93
N VAL A 17 -2.97 -2.22 11.63
CA VAL A 17 -3.38 -2.39 13.02
C VAL A 17 -2.68 -1.41 13.95
N GLN A 18 -1.37 -1.20 13.78
CA GLN A 18 -0.62 -0.25 14.59
C GLN A 18 -1.05 1.19 14.33
N SER A 19 -1.24 1.59 13.06
CA SER A 19 -1.75 2.92 12.69
C SER A 19 -3.09 3.26 13.36
N ILE A 20 -4.01 2.30 13.48
CA ILE A 20 -5.30 2.49 14.18
C ILE A 20 -5.09 2.69 15.68
N LEU A 21 -4.23 1.89 16.31
CA LEU A 21 -3.97 1.96 17.75
C LEU A 21 -3.37 3.31 18.18
N TYR A 22 -2.61 3.95 17.30
CA TYR A 22 -1.92 5.20 17.59
C TYR A 22 -2.55 6.44 16.94
N LEU A 23 -3.72 6.29 16.32
CA LEU A 23 -4.48 7.34 15.62
C LEU A 23 -3.71 8.05 14.48
N CYS A 24 -2.57 7.51 14.04
CA CYS A 24 -1.90 7.99 12.83
C CYS A 24 -2.47 7.23 11.63
N SER A 25 -3.38 7.87 10.90
CA SER A 25 -4.10 7.20 9.80
C SER A 25 -3.27 7.07 8.51
N CYS A 26 -2.21 7.87 8.33
CA CYS A 26 -1.51 8.00 7.05
C CYS A 26 -0.94 6.68 6.50
N PRO A 27 -0.15 5.87 7.25
CA PRO A 27 0.36 4.60 6.72
C PRO A 27 -0.76 3.61 6.37
N SER A 28 -1.83 3.58 7.19
CA SER A 28 -2.97 2.70 6.93
C SER A 28 -3.77 3.06 5.69
N GLN A 29 -3.95 4.35 5.38
CA GLN A 29 -4.63 4.80 4.16
C GLN A 29 -3.84 4.38 2.91
N VAL A 30 -2.51 4.51 2.95
CA VAL A 30 -1.62 4.03 1.89
C VAL A 30 -1.72 2.50 1.75
N GLY A 31 -1.70 1.76 2.86
CA GLY A 31 -1.87 0.31 2.89
C GLY A 31 -3.20 -0.17 2.27
N VAL A 32 -4.31 0.50 2.58
CA VAL A 32 -5.62 0.22 1.97
C VAL A 32 -5.60 0.41 0.45
N GLN A 33 -4.90 1.44 -0.03
CA GLN A 33 -4.78 1.69 -1.47
C GLN A 33 -3.93 0.62 -2.17
N ILE A 34 -2.84 0.17 -1.56
CA ILE A 34 -2.01 -0.96 -2.05
C ILE A 34 -2.88 -2.21 -2.22
N ASP A 35 -3.67 -2.55 -1.19
CA ASP A 35 -4.58 -3.70 -1.24
C ASP A 35 -5.65 -3.58 -2.33
N SER A 36 -6.17 -2.36 -2.56
CA SER A 36 -7.12 -2.09 -3.64
C SER A 36 -6.50 -2.34 -5.02
N LEU A 37 -5.27 -1.88 -5.24
CA LEU A 37 -4.54 -2.07 -6.50
C LEU A 37 -4.21 -3.54 -6.77
N ARG A 38 -3.85 -4.31 -5.74
CA ARG A 38 -3.67 -5.77 -5.84
C ARG A 38 -4.93 -6.47 -6.31
N ARG A 39 -6.07 -6.16 -5.68
CA ARG A 39 -7.38 -6.72 -6.07
C ARG A 39 -7.75 -6.34 -7.51
N LEU A 40 -7.46 -5.11 -7.92
CA LEU A 40 -7.71 -4.67 -9.30
C LEU A 40 -6.86 -5.45 -10.29
N PHE A 41 -5.55 -5.60 -10.03
CA PHE A 41 -4.63 -6.38 -10.87
C PHE A 41 -5.09 -7.84 -11.00
N ASP A 42 -5.39 -8.50 -9.88
CA ASP A 42 -5.88 -9.88 -9.85
C ASP A 42 -7.20 -10.03 -10.60
N TYR A 43 -8.11 -9.06 -10.46
CA TYR A 43 -9.36 -9.06 -11.22
C TYR A 43 -9.10 -8.99 -12.72
N GLN A 44 -8.19 -8.12 -13.19
CA GLN A 44 -7.87 -8.05 -14.61
C GLN A 44 -7.24 -9.35 -15.12
N ALA A 45 -6.33 -9.96 -14.36
CA ALA A 45 -5.72 -11.23 -14.73
C ALA A 45 -6.76 -12.35 -14.86
N ASN A 46 -7.67 -12.47 -13.89
CA ASN A 46 -8.72 -13.49 -13.90
C ASN A 46 -9.78 -13.25 -14.98
N CYS A 47 -10.08 -11.99 -15.29
CA CYS A 47 -11.06 -11.66 -16.33
C CYS A 47 -10.47 -11.83 -17.74
N ALA A 48 -9.17 -11.56 -17.91
CA ALA A 48 -8.47 -11.75 -19.17
C ALA A 48 -8.60 -13.18 -19.70
N ASP A 49 -8.58 -14.20 -18.83
CA ASP A 49 -8.77 -15.62 -19.17
C ASP A 49 -10.14 -15.92 -19.82
N ARG A 50 -11.12 -15.01 -19.68
CA ARG A 50 -12.47 -15.13 -20.25
C ARG A 50 -12.68 -14.24 -21.46
N SER A 51 -11.62 -13.58 -21.94
CA SER A 51 -11.70 -12.67 -23.09
C SER A 51 -12.12 -13.42 -24.34
N ARG A 52 -13.08 -12.86 -25.08
CA ARG A 52 -13.59 -13.42 -26.34
C ARG A 52 -13.16 -12.61 -27.57
N SER A 53 -12.42 -11.53 -27.36
CA SER A 53 -11.87 -10.71 -28.43
C SER A 53 -10.50 -10.14 -28.06
N GLU A 54 -9.76 -9.74 -29.07
CA GLU A 54 -8.48 -9.08 -28.92
C GLU A 54 -8.62 -7.75 -28.16
N ILE A 55 -9.67 -6.97 -28.46
CA ILE A 55 -9.96 -5.70 -27.78
C ILE A 55 -10.14 -5.92 -26.27
N GLN A 56 -10.88 -6.96 -25.86
CA GLN A 56 -11.05 -7.28 -24.44
C GLN A 56 -9.71 -7.61 -23.78
N THR A 57 -8.88 -8.40 -24.45
CA THR A 57 -7.53 -8.75 -23.98
C THR A 57 -6.67 -7.50 -23.79
N GLN A 58 -6.68 -6.58 -24.76
CA GLN A 58 -5.91 -5.33 -24.68
C GLN A 58 -6.39 -4.40 -23.55
N VAL A 59 -7.71 -4.32 -23.31
CA VAL A 59 -8.27 -3.54 -22.19
C VAL A 59 -7.77 -4.07 -20.85
N HIS A 60 -7.85 -5.39 -20.63
CA HIS A 60 -7.40 -6.01 -19.39
C HIS A 60 -5.89 -5.84 -19.18
N ALA A 61 -5.09 -6.02 -20.23
CA ALA A 61 -3.64 -5.81 -20.18
C ALA A 61 -3.28 -4.37 -19.80
N ARG A 62 -3.94 -3.37 -20.42
CA ARG A 62 -3.67 -1.95 -20.17
C ARG A 62 -4.00 -1.54 -18.73
N ILE A 63 -5.11 -2.05 -18.18
CA ILE A 63 -5.50 -1.78 -16.79
C ILE A 63 -4.55 -2.48 -15.81
N ALA A 64 -4.20 -3.74 -16.07
CA ALA A 64 -3.24 -4.48 -15.24
C ALA A 64 -1.89 -3.76 -15.17
N GLU A 65 -1.36 -3.31 -16.31
CA GLU A 65 -0.12 -2.54 -16.38
C GLU A 65 -0.19 -1.23 -15.57
N ALA A 66 -1.28 -0.45 -15.71
CA ALA A 66 -1.45 0.77 -14.93
C ALA A 66 -1.56 0.47 -13.41
N SER A 67 -2.26 -0.61 -13.07
CA SER A 67 -2.44 -1.04 -11.67
C SER A 67 -1.11 -1.43 -11.04
N GLU A 68 -0.25 -2.14 -11.76
CA GLU A 68 1.10 -2.50 -11.33
C GLU A 68 1.99 -1.26 -11.12
N GLN A 69 1.97 -0.30 -12.06
CA GLN A 69 2.74 0.93 -11.94
C GLN A 69 2.31 1.75 -10.72
N ALA A 70 1.00 1.92 -10.53
CA ALA A 70 0.46 2.60 -9.35
C ALA A 70 0.76 1.84 -8.06
N HIS A 71 0.71 0.50 -8.08
CA HIS A 71 1.03 -0.34 -6.92
C HIS A 71 2.47 -0.12 -6.46
N ARG A 72 3.43 -0.09 -7.39
CA ARG A 72 4.85 0.21 -7.09
C ARG A 72 5.03 1.57 -6.43
N ILE A 73 4.39 2.61 -6.98
CA ILE A 73 4.45 3.98 -6.43
C ILE A 73 3.90 4.02 -5.00
N MET A 74 2.79 3.32 -4.75
CA MET A 74 2.19 3.29 -3.42
C MET A 74 3.02 2.50 -2.41
N GLU A 75 3.69 1.41 -2.83
CA GLU A 75 4.63 0.70 -1.95
C GLU A 75 5.86 1.55 -1.61
N GLU A 76 6.41 2.30 -2.57
CA GLU A 76 7.48 3.27 -2.30
C GLU A 76 7.01 4.35 -1.33
N CYS A 77 5.83 4.94 -1.58
CA CYS A 77 5.22 5.91 -0.67
C CYS A 77 5.03 5.36 0.75
N LEU A 78 4.59 4.11 0.90
CA LEU A 78 4.43 3.50 2.23
C LEU A 78 5.78 3.38 2.94
N ARG A 79 6.82 2.88 2.26
CA ARG A 79 8.16 2.78 2.82
C ARG A 79 8.66 4.15 3.28
N ASP A 80 8.55 5.16 2.44
CA ASP A 80 9.03 6.51 2.74
C ASP A 80 8.27 7.11 3.94
N VAL A 81 6.95 6.89 4.04
CA VAL A 81 6.14 7.30 5.21
C VAL A 81 6.62 6.61 6.49
N LEU A 82 6.85 5.29 6.44
CA LEU A 82 7.33 4.54 7.59
C LEU A 82 8.73 5.02 8.05
N GLU A 83 9.61 5.35 7.10
CA GLU A 83 10.94 5.90 7.38
C GLU A 83 10.85 7.31 7.99
N LEU A 84 9.99 8.18 7.46
CA LEU A 84 9.73 9.53 8.00
C LEU A 84 9.19 9.49 9.43
N GLU A 85 8.29 8.54 9.70
CA GLU A 85 7.72 8.31 11.03
C GLU A 85 8.65 7.54 11.97
N GLY A 86 9.84 7.11 11.50
CA GLY A 86 10.86 6.44 12.31
C GLY A 86 10.51 4.99 12.71
N TRP A 87 9.73 4.27 11.90
CA TRP A 87 9.41 2.87 12.14
C TRP A 87 10.65 1.97 12.04
N ASP A 88 10.67 0.91 12.84
CA ASP A 88 11.64 -0.16 12.66
C ASP A 88 11.25 -0.99 11.43
N MET A 89 12.01 -0.85 10.34
CA MET A 89 11.70 -1.52 9.07
C MET A 89 11.92 -3.04 9.10
N ALA A 90 12.63 -3.59 10.09
CA ALA A 90 12.81 -5.03 10.24
C ALA A 90 11.61 -5.68 10.93
N THR A 91 11.04 -5.00 11.94
CA THR A 91 9.93 -5.53 12.75
C THR A 91 8.58 -4.91 12.40
N LEU A 92 8.58 -3.83 11.59
CA LEU A 92 7.46 -2.95 11.32
C LEU A 92 6.78 -2.48 12.61
N GLU A 93 7.58 -2.11 13.60
CA GLU A 93 7.12 -1.54 14.86
C GLU A 93 7.22 -0.02 14.80
N MET A 94 6.12 0.63 15.17
CA MET A 94 6.05 2.09 15.27
C MET A 94 6.83 2.57 16.50
N PRO A 95 7.58 3.69 16.44
CA PRO A 95 8.35 4.15 17.59
C PRO A 95 7.44 4.59 18.74
N ALA A 96 7.86 4.24 19.96
CA ALA A 96 7.18 4.69 21.18
C ALA A 96 7.22 6.22 21.25
N GLY A 97 6.06 6.84 21.48
CA GLY A 97 5.96 8.30 21.62
C GLY A 97 5.83 9.08 20.31
N LEU A 98 5.71 8.42 19.14
CA LEU A 98 5.45 9.10 17.86
C LEU A 98 4.29 10.09 17.94
N ARG A 99 3.20 9.68 18.60
CA ARG A 99 2.04 10.56 18.83
C ARG A 99 2.43 11.83 19.59
N THR A 100 3.20 11.69 20.66
CA THR A 100 3.64 12.83 21.48
C THR A 100 4.58 13.75 20.70
N LEU A 101 5.44 13.20 19.85
CA LEU A 101 6.30 13.99 18.95
C LEU A 101 5.45 14.81 17.95
N LEU A 102 4.48 14.17 17.29
CA LEU A 102 3.58 14.85 16.35
C LEU A 102 2.71 15.93 17.04
N GLU A 103 2.19 15.66 18.24
CA GLU A 103 1.44 16.64 19.02
C GLU A 103 2.32 17.85 19.43
N GLN A 104 3.59 17.62 19.79
CA GLN A 104 4.55 18.67 20.14
C GLN A 104 4.98 19.54 18.94
N GLU A 105 5.07 18.97 17.75
CA GLU A 105 5.35 19.73 16.53
C GLU A 105 4.17 20.63 16.11
N ILE A 106 2.93 20.18 16.35
CA ILE A 106 1.71 20.96 16.06
C ILE A 106 1.57 22.15 17.03
N ASP A 107 1.91 21.97 18.30
CA ASP A 107 1.82 23.01 19.34
C ASP A 107 2.98 24.03 19.30
N GLY A 108 3.97 23.83 18.41
CA GLY A 108 5.16 24.66 18.26
C GLY A 108 5.10 25.76 17.19
N GLU A 109 4.00 25.87 16.45
CA GLU A 109 3.69 26.98 15.50
C GLU A 109 2.87 28.11 16.15
#